data_AF-A0A8B6H5I7-F1
#
_entry.id   AF-A0A8B6H5I7-F1
#
_cell.length_a   1.000
_cell.length_b   1.000
_cell.length_c   1.000
_cell.angle_alpha   90.00
_cell.angle_beta   90.00
_cell.angle_gamma   90.00
#
_symmetry.space_group_name_H-M   'P 1'
#
loop_
_entity.id
_entity.type
_entity.pdbx_description
1 polymer ?
#
loop_
_entity_poly.entity_id
_entity_poly.type
_entity_poly.pdbx_seq_one_letter_code
_entity_poly.pdbx_strand_id
1 'polypeptide(L)'
;MLNGWKIQLMKQMKLPVVRSKCQGLKNGIKLKNVFIIGISGPSNSGKTSLTSCLKKSLPGSAHICQDDYFHPPGDKRLTWIPEVQHHNWEVFSSLDMDSMVRDVKKIKEIWMEEVQDKPSILLVEGFTIFNYGPLNELFDKRYFLVTSKETCEQRRLTRDYNPPDVPGYFDKVVWPHYIQAYSEIMERDDINFIKEDMSKEEIFTQVKNDIDIYLESL
;
A
#
# COMPACT_ATOMS: atom_id res chain seq x y z
N MET A 1 -13.16 0.62 -18.81
CA MET A 1 -13.80 -0.59 -18.23
C MET A 1 -13.02 -0.94 -16.96
N LEU A 2 -13.70 -1.14 -15.83
CA LEU A 2 -13.02 -1.47 -14.57
C LEU A 2 -12.42 -2.89 -14.66
N ASN A 3 -11.15 -3.06 -14.33
CA ASN A 3 -10.47 -4.36 -14.37
C ASN A 3 -11.10 -5.35 -13.37
N GLY A 4 -11.04 -6.65 -13.66
CA GLY A 4 -11.77 -7.70 -12.94
C GLY A 4 -11.56 -7.75 -11.42
N TRP A 5 -10.40 -7.29 -10.93
CA TRP A 5 -10.11 -7.19 -9.51
C TRP A 5 -10.87 -6.05 -8.82
N LYS A 6 -11.11 -4.90 -9.47
CA LYS A 6 -11.97 -3.81 -8.95
C LYS A 6 -13.41 -4.27 -8.78
N ILE A 7 -13.87 -5.15 -9.67
CA ILE A 7 -15.19 -5.79 -9.57
C ILE A 7 -15.22 -6.79 -8.40
N GLN A 8 -14.15 -7.57 -8.20
CA GLN A 8 -14.01 -8.48 -7.07
C GLN A 8 -13.96 -7.72 -5.73
N LEU A 9 -13.25 -6.59 -5.67
CA LEU A 9 -13.21 -5.68 -4.52
C LEU A 9 -14.63 -5.16 -4.21
N MET A 10 -15.33 -4.63 -5.21
CA MET A 10 -16.72 -4.17 -5.05
C MET A 10 -17.71 -5.30 -4.68
N LYS A 11 -17.48 -6.54 -5.13
CA LYS A 11 -18.29 -7.71 -4.76
C LYS A 11 -18.02 -8.20 -3.33
N GLN A 12 -16.77 -8.15 -2.87
CA GLN A 12 -16.41 -8.46 -1.48
C GLN A 12 -16.95 -7.41 -0.49
N MET A 13 -17.15 -6.17 -0.95
CA MET A 13 -17.63 -5.03 -0.14
C MET A 13 -19.12 -5.11 0.29
N LYS A 14 -19.89 -6.16 -0.04
CA LYS A 14 -21.34 -6.32 0.32
C LYS A 14 -22.11 -4.98 0.31
N LEU A 15 -21.92 -4.16 -0.72
CA LEU A 15 -22.53 -2.83 -0.79
C LEU A 15 -24.06 -2.98 -0.71
N PRO A 16 -24.73 -2.42 0.31
CA PRO A 16 -26.17 -2.49 0.38
C PRO A 16 -26.75 -1.69 -0.79
N VAL A 17 -27.67 -2.29 -1.54
CA VAL A 17 -28.61 -1.52 -2.37
C VAL A 17 -29.30 -0.55 -1.43
N VAL A 18 -29.12 0.76 -1.67
CA VAL A 18 -29.63 1.87 -0.88
C VAL A 18 -31.05 1.57 -0.40
N ARG A 19 -31.21 1.30 0.90
CA ARG A 19 -32.51 1.26 1.57
C ARG A 19 -32.60 2.43 2.54
N SER A 20 -33.73 3.10 2.40
CA SER A 20 -34.17 4.38 2.97
C SER A 20 -33.83 4.64 4.43
N LYS A 21 -33.34 5.87 4.66
CA LYS A 21 -33.46 6.76 5.84
C LYS A 21 -34.00 6.13 7.14
N CYS A 22 -33.11 5.97 8.11
CA CYS A 22 -33.44 6.17 9.52
C CYS A 22 -32.64 7.38 10.02
N GLN A 23 -33.37 8.42 10.43
CA GLN A 23 -32.85 9.56 11.19
C GLN A 23 -32.63 9.12 12.65
N GLY A 24 -31.43 9.37 13.18
CA GLY A 24 -31.09 9.25 14.59
C GLY A 24 -30.19 10.43 14.99
N LEU A 25 -30.59 11.16 16.03
CA LEU A 25 -30.24 12.54 16.34
C LEU A 25 -28.96 12.75 17.19
N LYS A 26 -28.51 14.00 17.21
CA LYS A 26 -27.27 14.55 17.81
C LYS A 26 -27.34 14.73 19.33
N ASN A 27 -26.25 14.35 20.02
CA ASN A 27 -25.60 15.09 21.13
C ASN A 27 -24.15 14.61 21.41
N GLY A 28 -23.60 13.65 20.66
CA GLY A 28 -22.23 13.17 20.78
C GLY A 28 -21.82 12.56 19.44
N ILE A 29 -20.99 13.28 18.68
CA ILE A 29 -20.54 12.84 17.35
C ILE A 29 -19.60 11.65 17.57
N LYS A 30 -20.08 10.42 17.33
CA LYS A 30 -19.16 9.30 17.08
C LYS A 30 -18.50 9.61 15.74
N LEU A 31 -17.23 10.02 15.76
CA LEU A 31 -16.51 10.40 14.56
C LEU A 31 -16.48 9.24 13.58
N LYS A 32 -16.79 9.56 12.32
CA LYS A 32 -16.68 8.68 11.16
C LYS A 32 -15.21 8.44 10.89
N ASN A 33 -14.70 7.29 11.33
CA ASN A 33 -13.28 7.06 11.33
C ASN A 33 -12.91 6.01 10.29
N VAL A 34 -12.53 6.51 9.11
CA VAL A 34 -11.78 5.73 8.11
C VAL A 34 -10.32 5.92 8.42
N PHE A 35 -9.61 4.82 8.67
CA PHE A 35 -8.17 4.82 8.89
C PHE A 35 -7.45 4.25 7.70
N ILE A 36 -6.55 5.04 7.13
CA ILE A 36 -5.72 4.66 6.00
C ILE A 36 -4.30 4.39 6.51
N ILE A 37 -3.90 3.13 6.45
CA ILE A 37 -2.61 2.66 6.92
C ILE A 37 -1.75 2.34 5.70
N GLY A 38 -0.63 3.03 5.57
CA GLY A 38 0.36 2.79 4.53
C GLY A 38 1.44 1.80 4.98
N ILE A 39 1.76 0.83 4.14
CA ILE A 39 2.84 -0.16 4.36
C ILE A 39 3.80 -0.11 3.17
N SER A 40 4.98 0.47 3.37
CA SER A 40 6.01 0.63 2.35
C SER A 40 7.29 -0.14 2.69
N GLY A 41 8.27 -0.09 1.79
CA GLY A 41 9.54 -0.81 1.90
C GLY A 41 10.07 -1.25 0.52
N PRO A 42 11.34 -1.69 0.42
CA PRO A 42 11.92 -2.15 -0.83
C PRO A 42 11.14 -3.33 -1.43
N SER A 43 11.39 -3.59 -2.70
CA SER A 43 10.96 -4.83 -3.36
C SER A 43 11.25 -6.05 -2.47
N ASN A 44 10.34 -7.02 -2.41
CA ASN A 44 10.52 -8.27 -1.67
C ASN A 44 10.78 -8.15 -0.15
N SER A 45 10.53 -6.99 0.48
CA SER A 45 10.69 -6.82 1.94
C SER A 45 9.67 -7.59 2.78
N GLY A 46 8.52 -7.96 2.20
CA GLY A 46 7.45 -8.70 2.88
C GLY A 46 6.13 -7.94 3.05
N LYS A 47 6.00 -6.75 2.45
CA LYS A 47 4.79 -5.89 2.52
C LYS A 47 3.49 -6.67 2.35
N THR A 48 3.31 -7.33 1.20
CA THR A 48 2.08 -8.07 0.88
C THR A 48 1.80 -9.22 1.84
N SER A 49 2.84 -9.84 2.40
CA SER A 49 2.66 -10.85 3.44
C SER A 49 2.16 -10.23 4.75
N LEU A 50 2.77 -9.13 5.20
CA LEU A 50 2.32 -8.39 6.37
C LEU A 50 0.88 -7.88 6.20
N THR A 51 0.59 -7.21 5.08
CA THR A 51 -0.75 -6.71 4.73
C THR A 51 -1.79 -7.83 4.71
N SER A 52 -1.44 -9.00 4.17
CA SER A 52 -2.32 -10.17 4.17
C SER A 52 -2.61 -10.71 5.58
N CYS A 53 -1.62 -10.72 6.46
CA CYS A 53 -1.81 -11.11 7.86
C CYS A 53 -2.68 -10.09 8.61
N LEU A 54 -2.42 -8.79 8.44
CA LEU A 54 -3.21 -7.71 9.02
C LEU A 54 -4.67 -7.74 8.55
N LYS A 55 -4.90 -7.94 7.25
CA LYS A 55 -6.25 -8.05 6.70
C LYS A 55 -7.05 -9.19 7.33
N LYS A 56 -6.39 -10.31 7.65
CA LYS A 56 -7.02 -11.45 8.36
C LYS A 56 -7.33 -11.13 9.82
N SER A 57 -6.49 -10.35 10.50
CA SER A 57 -6.64 -10.01 11.92
C SER A 57 -7.47 -8.75 12.18
N LEU A 58 -7.77 -7.96 11.14
CA LEU A 58 -8.59 -6.75 11.18
C LEU A 58 -9.87 -6.95 10.33
N PRO A 59 -10.92 -7.59 10.88
CA PRO A 59 -12.16 -7.84 10.15
C PRO A 59 -12.80 -6.55 9.62
N GLY A 60 -13.24 -6.57 8.36
CA GLY A 60 -13.83 -5.40 7.70
C GLY A 60 -12.80 -4.48 7.03
N SER A 61 -11.50 -4.77 7.14
CA SER A 61 -10.48 -4.02 6.42
C SER A 61 -10.49 -4.28 4.90
N ALA A 62 -10.17 -3.24 4.13
CA ALA A 62 -9.90 -3.33 2.69
C ALA A 62 -8.40 -3.17 2.42
N HIS A 63 -8.00 -3.49 1.19
CA HIS A 63 -6.60 -3.48 0.77
C HIS A 63 -6.48 -2.95 -0.67
N ILE A 64 -5.54 -2.04 -0.88
CA ILE A 64 -5.07 -1.58 -2.18
C ILE A 64 -3.57 -1.90 -2.30
N CYS A 65 -3.18 -2.52 -3.42
CA CYS A 65 -1.78 -2.81 -3.76
C CYS A 65 -1.32 -1.88 -4.89
N GLN A 66 -0.17 -1.21 -4.73
CA GLN A 66 0.41 -0.35 -5.76
C GLN A 66 0.73 -1.11 -7.05
N ASP A 67 1.10 -2.40 -6.95
CA ASP A 67 1.45 -3.23 -8.11
C ASP A 67 0.26 -3.40 -9.09
N ASP A 68 -0.99 -3.23 -8.62
CA ASP A 68 -2.19 -3.29 -9.48
C ASP A 68 -2.34 -2.06 -10.40
N TYR A 69 -1.48 -1.06 -10.24
CA TYR A 69 -1.50 0.21 -10.99
C TYR A 69 -0.37 0.32 -11.99
N PHE A 70 0.46 -0.71 -12.20
CA PHE A 70 1.43 -0.71 -13.28
C PHE A 70 0.76 -0.57 -14.64
N HIS A 71 1.35 0.25 -15.50
CA HIS A 71 0.96 0.30 -16.90
C HIS A 71 1.33 -1.01 -17.61
N PRO A 72 0.50 -1.48 -18.55
CA PRO A 72 0.79 -2.72 -19.25
C PRO A 72 2.05 -2.58 -20.12
N PRO A 73 2.75 -3.69 -20.41
CA PRO A 73 3.88 -3.68 -21.35
C PRO A 73 3.48 -3.04 -22.70
N GLY A 74 4.34 -2.15 -23.19
CA GLY A 74 4.12 -1.39 -24.45
C GLY A 74 3.38 -0.06 -24.27
N ASP A 75 2.97 0.31 -23.06
CA ASP A 75 2.45 1.66 -22.78
C ASP A 75 3.55 2.72 -23.01
N LYS A 76 3.18 3.83 -23.66
CA LYS A 76 4.12 4.91 -24.03
C LYS A 76 4.71 5.67 -22.84
N ARG A 77 4.11 5.53 -21.65
CA ARG A 77 4.58 6.15 -20.40
C ARG A 77 5.74 5.38 -19.76
N LEU A 78 5.95 4.13 -20.16
CA LEU A 78 7.08 3.33 -19.68
C LEU A 78 8.40 3.92 -20.21
N THR A 79 9.33 4.15 -19.30
CA THR A 79 10.65 4.68 -19.64
C THR A 79 11.59 3.54 -20.02
N TRP A 80 12.16 3.55 -21.22
CA TRP A 80 13.14 2.56 -21.65
C TRP A 80 14.55 2.90 -21.13
N ILE A 81 15.27 1.89 -20.63
CA ILE A 81 16.66 2.00 -20.19
C ILE A 81 17.55 1.23 -21.18
N PRO A 82 18.27 1.93 -22.09
CA PRO A 82 19.11 1.27 -23.10
C PRO A 82 20.23 0.40 -22.51
N GLU A 83 20.81 0.80 -21.38
CA GLU A 83 21.95 0.12 -20.78
C GLU A 83 21.65 -1.32 -20.35
N VAL A 84 20.44 -1.57 -19.83
CA VAL A 84 19.97 -2.90 -19.41
C VAL A 84 18.99 -3.50 -20.42
N GLN A 85 18.65 -2.77 -21.48
CA GLN A 85 17.63 -3.16 -22.47
C GLN A 85 16.31 -3.57 -21.82
N HIS A 86 15.82 -2.74 -20.89
CA HIS A 86 14.60 -3.01 -20.13
C HIS A 86 13.85 -1.73 -19.79
N HIS A 87 12.56 -1.85 -19.48
CA HIS A 87 11.78 -0.70 -18.99
C HIS A 87 12.10 -0.42 -17.52
N ASN A 88 12.07 0.85 -17.14
CA ASN A 88 12.17 1.28 -15.75
C ASN A 88 10.82 1.10 -15.07
N TRP A 89 10.69 0.04 -14.27
CA TRP A 89 9.49 -0.23 -13.47
C TRP A 89 9.50 0.49 -12.12
N GLU A 90 10.61 1.12 -11.73
CA GLU A 90 10.81 1.63 -10.36
C GLU A 90 10.49 3.13 -10.23
N VAL A 91 9.98 3.77 -11.31
CA VAL A 91 9.64 5.20 -11.38
C VAL A 91 8.14 5.43 -11.45
N PHE A 92 7.65 6.58 -11.00
CA PHE A 92 6.21 6.89 -11.04
C PHE A 92 5.58 6.83 -12.42
N SER A 93 6.33 7.11 -13.50
CA SER A 93 5.77 7.03 -14.86
C SER A 93 5.39 5.61 -15.28
N SER A 94 5.85 4.57 -14.58
CA SER A 94 5.42 3.19 -14.81
C SER A 94 4.06 2.87 -14.16
N LEU A 95 3.53 3.76 -13.31
CA LEU A 95 2.36 3.55 -12.47
C LEU A 95 1.26 4.59 -12.74
N ASP A 96 0.01 4.16 -12.72
CA ASP A 96 -1.16 5.05 -12.70
C ASP A 96 -1.44 5.55 -11.26
N MET A 97 -0.52 6.37 -10.73
CA MET A 97 -0.62 6.89 -9.36
C MET A 97 -1.87 7.75 -9.14
N ASP A 98 -2.34 8.45 -10.17
CA ASP A 98 -3.57 9.25 -10.10
C ASP A 98 -4.81 8.38 -9.96
N SER A 99 -4.88 7.24 -10.67
CA SER A 99 -5.93 6.25 -10.44
C SER A 99 -5.86 5.66 -9.03
N MET A 100 -4.66 5.38 -8.52
CA MET A 100 -4.48 4.87 -7.16
C MET A 100 -4.99 5.85 -6.11
N VAL A 101 -4.63 7.13 -6.21
CA VAL A 101 -5.12 8.20 -5.32
C VAL A 101 -6.64 8.33 -5.41
N ARG A 102 -7.21 8.30 -6.61
CA ARG A 102 -8.67 8.36 -6.82
C ARG A 102 -9.37 7.18 -6.14
N ASP A 103 -8.84 5.96 -6.25
CA ASP A 103 -9.46 4.79 -5.64
C ASP A 103 -9.39 4.86 -4.10
N VAL A 104 -8.26 5.29 -3.52
CA VAL A 104 -8.13 5.50 -2.06
C VAL A 104 -9.13 6.55 -1.56
N LYS A 105 -9.21 7.72 -2.23
CA LYS A 105 -10.16 8.79 -1.88
C LYS A 105 -11.61 8.32 -1.99
N LYS A 106 -11.94 7.60 -3.06
CA LYS A 106 -13.29 7.07 -3.27
C LYS A 106 -13.71 6.08 -2.17
N ILE A 107 -12.82 5.16 -1.76
CA ILE A 107 -13.12 4.25 -0.64
C ILE A 107 -13.34 5.04 0.65
N LYS A 108 -12.49 6.03 0.93
CA LYS A 108 -12.63 6.90 2.09
C LYS A 108 -13.99 7.61 2.10
N GLU A 109 -14.38 8.21 0.98
CA GLU A 109 -15.67 8.91 0.84
C GLU A 109 -16.87 7.96 1.08
N ILE A 110 -16.87 6.77 0.45
CA ILE A 110 -17.94 5.78 0.62
C ILE A 110 -18.06 5.36 2.09
N TRP A 111 -16.96 5.02 2.74
CA TRP A 111 -16.99 4.59 4.14
C TRP A 111 -17.29 5.71 5.12
N MET A 112 -16.95 6.95 4.78
CA MET A 112 -17.42 8.11 5.54
C MET A 112 -18.93 8.29 5.42
N GLU A 113 -19.61 7.80 4.39
CA GLU A 113 -21.08 7.88 4.29
C GLU A 113 -21.79 6.74 5.03
N GLU A 114 -21.14 5.59 5.19
CA GLU A 114 -21.69 4.43 5.91
C GLU A 114 -21.70 4.63 7.44
N VAL A 115 -22.79 4.21 8.09
CA VAL A 115 -22.85 4.15 9.56
C VAL A 115 -22.31 2.80 9.99
N GLN A 116 -21.13 2.78 10.60
CA GLN A 116 -20.50 1.58 11.14
C GLN A 116 -20.22 1.74 12.64
N ASP A 117 -20.41 0.67 13.41
CA ASP A 117 -20.14 0.67 14.86
C ASP A 117 -18.64 0.72 15.18
N LYS A 118 -17.81 0.25 14.24
CA LYS A 118 -16.36 0.16 14.32
C LYS A 118 -15.69 0.99 13.22
N PRO A 119 -14.46 1.48 13.43
CA PRO A 119 -13.71 2.15 12.38
C PRO A 119 -13.46 1.25 11.17
N SER A 120 -13.49 1.85 9.97
CA SER A 120 -13.14 1.16 8.73
C SER A 120 -11.65 1.33 8.45
N ILE A 121 -10.94 0.24 8.13
CA ILE A 121 -9.48 0.26 7.94
C ILE A 121 -9.15 -0.03 6.48
N LEU A 122 -8.44 0.89 5.82
CA LEU A 122 -7.90 0.72 4.48
C LEU A 122 -6.39 0.52 4.57
N LEU A 123 -5.93 -0.68 4.23
CA LEU A 123 -4.51 -0.98 4.08
C LEU A 123 -4.08 -0.60 2.66
N VAL A 124 -3.02 0.19 2.53
CA VAL A 124 -2.43 0.55 1.24
C VAL A 124 -0.97 0.16 1.28
N GLU A 125 -0.54 -0.65 0.32
CA GLU A 125 0.86 -1.06 0.25
C GLU A 125 1.50 -0.77 -1.10
N GLY A 126 2.81 -0.57 -1.09
CA GLY A 126 3.61 -0.37 -2.29
C GLY A 126 5.05 -0.04 -1.96
N PHE A 127 5.92 0.08 -2.96
CA PHE A 127 7.34 0.35 -2.73
C PHE A 127 7.69 1.84 -2.70
N THR A 128 6.82 2.71 -3.25
CA THR A 128 7.04 4.18 -3.35
C THR A 128 5.84 5.01 -2.89
N ILE A 129 4.89 4.41 -2.17
CA ILE A 129 3.63 5.08 -1.77
C ILE A 129 3.82 6.29 -0.84
N PHE A 130 4.97 6.39 -0.15
CA PHE A 130 5.31 7.53 0.71
C PHE A 130 6.02 8.67 -0.04
N ASN A 131 6.56 8.40 -1.21
CA ASN A 131 7.25 9.39 -2.05
C ASN A 131 6.27 10.18 -2.93
N TYR A 132 5.04 9.68 -3.12
CA TYR A 132 4.01 10.36 -3.90
C TYR A 132 3.12 11.22 -3.01
N GLY A 133 3.39 12.53 -2.94
CA GLY A 133 2.72 13.49 -2.07
C GLY A 133 1.19 13.35 -1.99
N PRO A 134 0.45 13.36 -3.12
CA PRO A 134 -1.01 13.26 -3.11
C PRO A 134 -1.58 11.98 -2.48
N LEU A 135 -0.80 10.90 -2.46
CA LEU A 135 -1.13 9.66 -1.77
C LEU A 135 -0.65 9.70 -0.31
N ASN A 136 0.58 10.16 -0.08
CA ASN A 136 1.20 10.17 1.24
C ASN A 136 0.42 11.03 2.25
N GLU A 137 -0.15 12.15 1.82
CA GLU A 137 -1.02 13.02 2.64
C GLU A 137 -2.30 12.33 3.15
N LEU A 138 -2.69 11.19 2.56
CA LEU A 138 -3.90 10.47 2.95
C LEU A 138 -3.70 9.49 4.11
N PHE A 139 -2.45 9.14 4.44
CA PHE A 139 -2.16 8.14 5.48
C PHE A 139 -2.26 8.72 6.88
N ASP A 140 -3.00 8.01 7.73
CA ASP A 140 -3.07 8.27 9.18
C ASP A 140 -1.91 7.58 9.91
N LYS A 141 -1.44 6.44 9.36
CA LYS A 141 -0.32 5.68 9.94
C LYS A 141 0.58 5.11 8.85
N ARG A 142 1.89 5.13 9.07
CA ARG A 142 2.91 4.73 8.10
C ARG A 142 3.86 3.70 8.71
N TYR A 143 4.02 2.58 8.02
CA TYR A 143 4.99 1.54 8.34
C TYR A 143 5.95 1.36 7.17
N PHE A 144 7.24 1.26 7.45
CA PHE A 144 8.25 1.02 6.44
C PHE A 144 9.08 -0.20 6.82
N LEU A 145 9.01 -1.26 6.01
CA LEU A 145 9.88 -2.43 6.18
C LEU A 145 11.26 -2.11 5.64
N VAL A 146 12.28 -2.14 6.49
CA VAL A 146 13.68 -2.01 6.09
C VAL A 146 14.23 -3.39 5.71
N THR A 147 15.03 -3.46 4.67
CA THR A 147 15.71 -4.70 4.23
C THR A 147 17.04 -4.33 3.59
N SER A 148 18.06 -5.15 3.86
CA SER A 148 19.39 -5.08 3.25
C SER A 148 19.36 -5.34 1.74
N LYS A 149 20.39 -4.88 1.04
CA LYS A 149 20.54 -5.09 -0.40
C LYS A 149 20.56 -6.57 -0.73
N GLU A 150 21.36 -7.32 0.03
CA GLU A 150 21.62 -8.74 -0.13
C GLU A 150 20.32 -9.54 0.02
N THR A 151 19.57 -9.32 1.09
CA THR A 151 18.29 -10.01 1.28
C THR A 151 17.27 -9.63 0.21
N CYS A 152 17.19 -8.34 -0.15
CA CYS A 152 16.30 -7.88 -1.21
C CYS A 152 16.60 -8.60 -2.52
N GLU A 153 17.88 -8.67 -2.91
CA GLU A 153 18.35 -9.34 -4.12
C GLU A 153 18.02 -10.83 -4.11
N GLN A 154 18.40 -11.55 -3.04
CA GLN A 154 18.14 -13.00 -2.93
C GLN A 154 16.66 -13.33 -3.04
N ARG A 155 15.79 -12.53 -2.40
CA ARG A 155 14.34 -12.72 -2.51
C ARG A 155 13.82 -12.32 -3.89
N ARG A 156 14.43 -11.34 -4.55
CA ARG A 156 14.02 -10.89 -5.89
C ARG A 156 14.37 -11.93 -6.96
N LEU A 157 15.53 -12.59 -6.86
CA LEU A 157 15.96 -13.68 -7.74
C LEU A 157 15.00 -14.89 -7.75
N THR A 158 14.23 -15.07 -6.69
CA THR A 158 13.24 -16.17 -6.56
C THR A 158 11.83 -15.76 -6.95
N ARG A 159 11.61 -14.50 -7.33
CA ARG A 159 10.31 -13.94 -7.69
C ARG A 159 10.12 -13.97 -9.19
N ASP A 160 8.94 -14.41 -9.62
CA ASP A 160 8.54 -14.39 -11.02
C ASP A 160 7.93 -13.02 -11.36
N TYR A 161 8.68 -12.18 -12.07
CA TYR A 161 8.22 -10.90 -12.59
C TYR A 161 7.79 -11.04 -14.05
N ASN A 162 6.83 -10.21 -14.47
CA ASN A 162 6.40 -10.13 -15.86
C ASN A 162 6.40 -8.67 -16.34
N PRO A 163 7.32 -8.28 -17.24
CA PRO A 163 8.40 -9.10 -17.80
C PRO A 163 9.44 -9.51 -16.75
N PRO A 164 10.20 -10.60 -16.96
CA PRO A 164 11.24 -11.02 -16.01
C PRO A 164 12.37 -9.99 -15.95
N ASP A 165 13.00 -9.90 -14.78
CA ASP A 165 14.22 -9.11 -14.60
C ASP A 165 15.32 -9.61 -15.54
N VAL A 166 16.12 -8.67 -16.07
CA VAL A 166 17.25 -8.96 -16.96
C VAL A 166 18.59 -8.82 -16.23
N PRO A 167 19.70 -9.39 -16.73
CA PRO A 167 21.01 -9.28 -16.09
C PRO A 167 21.40 -7.82 -15.79
N GLY A 168 21.77 -7.56 -14.53
CA GLY A 168 22.15 -6.22 -14.05
C GLY A 168 20.99 -5.28 -13.74
N TYR A 169 19.73 -5.66 -13.96
CA TYR A 169 18.57 -4.81 -13.68
C TYR A 169 18.49 -4.42 -12.19
N PHE A 170 18.76 -5.38 -11.29
CA PHE A 170 18.72 -5.12 -9.85
C PHE A 170 19.73 -4.05 -9.42
N ASP A 171 21.01 -4.26 -9.75
CA ASP A 171 22.10 -3.37 -9.34
C ASP A 171 22.04 -1.99 -9.99
N LYS A 172 21.61 -1.93 -11.26
CA LYS A 172 21.64 -0.70 -12.06
C LYS A 172 20.35 0.11 -11.96
N VAL A 173 19.23 -0.52 -11.61
CA VAL A 173 17.90 0.11 -11.63
C VAL A 173 17.23 -0.02 -10.27
N VAL A 174 16.90 -1.24 -9.85
CA VAL A 174 16.06 -1.48 -8.65
C VAL A 174 16.65 -0.88 -7.39
N TRP A 175 17.89 -1.24 -7.07
CA TRP A 175 18.51 -0.81 -5.83
C TRP A 175 18.80 0.71 -5.80
N PRO A 176 19.35 1.33 -6.87
CA PRO A 176 19.52 2.78 -6.92
C PRO A 176 18.21 3.57 -6.74
N HIS A 177 17.11 3.15 -7.39
CA HIS A 177 15.81 3.82 -7.23
C HIS A 177 15.27 3.66 -5.81
N TYR A 178 15.43 2.49 -5.20
CA TYR A 178 15.11 2.29 -3.79
C TYR A 178 15.92 3.22 -2.88
N ILE A 179 17.24 3.31 -3.05
CA ILE A 179 18.10 4.17 -2.23
C ILE A 179 17.67 5.64 -2.35
N GLN A 180 17.38 6.09 -3.57
CA GLN A 180 16.87 7.44 -3.81
C GLN A 180 15.53 7.65 -3.06
N ALA A 181 14.55 6.78 -3.28
CA ALA A 181 13.25 6.88 -2.62
C ALA A 181 13.34 6.80 -1.09
N TYR A 182 14.22 5.95 -0.56
CA TYR A 182 14.45 5.82 0.88
C TYR A 182 15.08 7.08 1.46
N SER A 183 16.05 7.69 0.76
CA SER A 183 16.71 8.92 1.23
C SER A 183 15.76 10.10 1.43
N GLU A 184 14.66 10.15 0.66
CA GLU A 184 13.64 11.20 0.77
C GLU A 184 12.76 11.06 2.03
N ILE A 185 12.72 9.87 2.65
CA ILE A 185 11.78 9.57 3.75
C ILE A 185 12.47 9.11 5.04
N MET A 186 13.74 8.71 5.01
CA MET A 186 14.42 8.05 6.13
C MET A 186 14.59 8.92 7.39
N GLU A 187 14.48 10.24 7.27
CA GLU A 187 14.58 11.20 8.38
C GLU A 187 13.21 11.58 8.97
N ARG A 188 12.12 11.02 8.43
CA ARG A 188 10.77 11.32 8.91
C ARG A 188 10.48 10.63 10.24
N ASP A 189 9.93 11.39 11.19
CA ASP A 189 9.53 10.92 12.52
C ASP A 189 8.13 10.29 12.54
N ASP A 190 7.29 10.60 11.54
CA ASP A 190 5.93 10.08 11.40
C ASP A 190 5.85 8.71 10.68
N ILE A 191 6.99 8.09 10.38
CA ILE A 191 7.09 6.76 9.77
C ILE A 191 7.69 5.78 10.78
N ASN A 192 6.97 4.67 11.04
CA ASN A 192 7.50 3.58 11.86
C ASN A 192 8.37 2.66 10.98
N PHE A 193 9.70 2.78 11.11
CA PHE A 193 10.68 1.94 10.43
C PHE A 193 10.88 0.61 11.18
N ILE A 194 10.52 -0.49 10.53
CA ILE A 194 10.61 -1.84 11.07
C ILE A 194 11.87 -2.50 10.52
N LYS A 195 12.77 -2.90 11.43
CA LYS A 195 14.07 -3.46 11.09
C LYS A 195 13.96 -4.92 10.65
N GLU A 196 14.96 -5.35 9.87
CA GLU A 196 15.00 -6.66 9.23
C GLU A 196 15.32 -7.81 10.20
N ASP A 197 15.87 -7.53 11.38
CA ASP A 197 16.28 -8.52 12.37
C ASP A 197 15.10 -9.24 13.05
N MET A 198 13.87 -8.86 12.71
CA MET A 198 12.64 -9.43 13.23
C MET A 198 12.09 -10.51 12.28
N SER A 199 11.57 -11.59 12.86
CA SER A 199 10.79 -12.59 12.13
C SER A 199 9.47 -12.01 11.62
N LYS A 200 8.86 -12.68 10.63
CA LYS A 200 7.54 -12.27 10.09
C LYS A 200 6.46 -12.18 11.18
N GLU A 201 6.51 -13.06 12.18
CA GLU A 201 5.56 -13.10 13.29
C GLU A 201 5.76 -11.94 14.26
N GLU A 202 7.03 -11.61 14.57
CA GLU A 202 7.37 -10.46 15.41
C GLU A 202 6.97 -9.14 14.73
N ILE A 203 7.27 -8.99 13.43
CA ILE A 203 6.85 -7.82 12.64
C ILE A 203 5.33 -7.69 12.68
N PHE A 204 4.60 -8.78 12.41
CA PHE A 204 3.14 -8.76 12.45
C PHE A 204 2.62 -8.37 13.83
N THR A 205 3.15 -8.98 14.90
CA THR A 205 2.71 -8.72 16.27
C THR A 205 2.97 -7.28 16.67
N GLN A 206 4.16 -6.75 16.39
CA GLN A 206 4.50 -5.36 16.66
C GLN A 206 3.54 -4.40 15.95
N VAL A 207 3.36 -4.57 14.63
CA VAL A 207 2.49 -3.69 13.82
C VAL A 207 1.04 -3.80 14.28
N LYS A 208 0.55 -5.02 14.53
CA LYS A 208 -0.84 -5.23 14.98
C LYS A 208 -1.11 -4.59 16.33
N ASN A 209 -0.22 -4.76 17.31
CA ASN A 209 -0.37 -4.16 18.63
C ASN A 209 -0.37 -2.63 18.56
N ASP A 210 0.52 -2.05 17.75
CA ASP A 210 0.61 -0.60 17.54
C ASP A 210 -0.62 -0.04 16.80
N ILE A 211 -1.19 -0.79 15.85
CA ILE A 211 -2.50 -0.47 15.25
C ILE A 211 -3.61 -0.53 16.31
N ASP A 212 -3.65 -1.57 17.15
CA ASP A 212 -4.70 -1.72 18.16
C ASP A 212 -4.66 -0.60 19.21
N ILE A 213 -3.48 -0.26 19.72
CA ILE A 213 -3.28 0.85 20.65
C ILE A 213 -3.74 2.16 20.01
N TYR A 214 -3.37 2.40 18.75
CA TYR A 214 -3.82 3.57 18.01
C TYR A 214 -5.35 3.60 17.90
N LEU A 215 -5.97 2.46 17.57
CA LEU A 215 -7.41 2.32 17.44
C LEU A 215 -8.17 2.52 18.76
N GLU A 216 -7.59 2.10 19.89
CA GLU A 216 -8.14 2.26 21.25
C GLU A 216 -8.00 3.68 21.80
N SER A 217 -7.03 4.46 21.28
CA SER A 217 -6.77 5.84 21.73
C SER A 217 -7.76 6.89 21.18
N LEU A 218 -8.69 6.48 20.33
CA LEU A 218 -9.63 7.33 19.60
C LEU A 218 -11.04 7.34 20.23
#